data_AF-A0A453T0G6-F1
#
_entry.id   AF-A0A453T0G6-F1
#
_cell.length_a   1.000
_cell.length_b   1.000
_cell.length_c   1.000
_cell.angle_alpha   90.00
_cell.angle_beta   90.00
_cell.angle_gamma   90.00
#
_symmetry.space_group_name_H-M   'P 1'
#
loop_
_entity.id
_entity.type
_entity.pdbx_description
1 polymer ?
#
loop_
_entity_poly.entity_id
_entity_poly.type
_entity_poly.pdbx_seq_one_letter_code
_entity_poly.pdbx_strand_id
1 'polypeptide(L)'
;MGNIHGRFEPSNSTDKALLIGSHMDTVIDAGMYDGALGIICAISALKVLRVTGKLQRLTRPVEVIAFSDEEGVRFQTTFLGSAAVAGILPESILQVSDKSGTTVQEALRLNSFEASAAALGQVKYSPESVGSYVEVHLEQGPVLEALRYPLGVVKGIAGQTRLKVHSSSLLFLFRWKVNINTILRPKHNQFK
;
A
#
# COMPACT_ATOMS: atom_id res chain seq x y z
N MET A 1 1.81 10.32 9.98
CA MET A 1 1.45 9.11 9.18
C MET A 1 2.26 7.86 9.53
N GLY A 2 3.11 7.85 10.57
CA GLY A 2 3.78 6.62 11.00
C GLY A 2 4.93 6.13 10.11
N ASN A 3 5.43 6.97 9.19
CA ASN A 3 6.71 6.71 8.51
C ASN A 3 7.85 6.74 9.53
N ILE A 4 8.85 5.89 9.33
CA ILE A 4 10.06 5.86 10.16
C ILE A 4 11.23 6.36 9.32
N HIS A 5 11.99 7.30 9.87
CA HIS A 5 13.04 8.00 9.18
C HIS A 5 14.39 7.79 9.88
N GLY A 6 15.43 7.51 9.11
CA GLY A 6 16.82 7.49 9.56
C GLY A 6 17.66 8.41 8.68
N ARG A 7 18.16 9.51 9.25
CA ARG A 7 18.86 10.55 8.46
C ARG A 7 20.32 10.66 8.84
N PHE A 8 21.18 10.73 7.83
CA PHE A 8 22.57 11.14 7.93
C PHE A 8 22.73 12.53 7.31
N GLU A 9 23.23 13.48 8.11
CA GLU A 9 23.46 14.87 7.71
C GLU A 9 24.97 15.13 7.67
N PRO A 10 25.57 15.37 6.49
CA PRO A 10 26.96 15.78 6.38
C PRO A 10 27.20 17.16 6.99
N SER A 11 28.38 17.38 7.59
CA SER A 11 28.68 18.61 8.34
C SER A 11 28.60 19.91 7.53
N ASN A 12 28.80 19.85 6.21
CA ASN A 12 28.78 21.02 5.32
C ASN A 12 27.85 20.79 4.11
N SER A 13 26.70 20.16 4.32
CA SER A 13 25.75 19.92 3.23
C SER A 13 24.96 21.18 2.89
N THR A 14 25.03 21.61 1.62
CA THR A 14 24.08 22.55 1.00
C THR A 14 23.21 21.86 -0.06
N ASP A 15 23.36 20.55 -0.21
CA ASP A 15 22.74 19.77 -1.26
C ASP A 15 21.36 19.26 -0.83
N LYS A 16 20.51 18.99 -1.84
CA LYS A 16 19.22 18.33 -1.61
C LYS A 16 19.40 16.87 -1.18
N ALA A 17 18.50 16.37 -0.35
CA ALA A 17 18.57 15.02 0.19
C ALA A 17 18.41 13.94 -0.89
N LEU A 18 19.20 12.87 -0.78
CA LEU A 18 18.91 11.58 -1.39
C LEU A 18 18.03 10.79 -0.42
N LEU A 19 16.79 10.55 -0.85
CA LEU A 19 15.89 9.64 -0.16
C LEU A 19 16.13 8.23 -0.67
N ILE A 20 16.21 7.26 0.24
CA ILE A 20 16.24 5.84 -0.07
C ILE A 20 15.14 5.19 0.75
N GLY A 21 14.24 4.45 0.13
CA GLY A 21 13.11 3.91 0.90
C GLY A 21 12.46 2.72 0.27
N SER A 22 11.53 2.17 1.05
CA SER A 22 10.52 1.19 0.66
C SER A 22 9.47 1.13 1.78
N HIS A 23 8.60 0.13 1.80
CA HIS A 23 7.50 0.03 2.76
C HIS A 23 7.75 -1.01 3.86
N MET A 24 7.11 -0.79 5.02
CA MET A 24 7.24 -1.67 6.20
C MET A 24 6.04 -2.60 6.42
N ASP A 25 4.90 -2.27 5.81
CA ASP A 25 3.70 -3.09 5.87
C ASP A 25 3.74 -4.22 4.85
N THR A 26 2.85 -5.19 5.03
CA THR A 26 2.78 -6.41 4.23
C THR A 26 1.33 -6.78 3.96
N VAL A 27 1.10 -7.61 2.95
CA VAL A 27 -0.18 -8.30 2.74
C VAL A 27 -0.39 -9.47 3.70
N ILE A 28 -1.62 -9.99 3.74
CA ILE A 28 -1.92 -11.24 4.45
C ILE A 28 -1.16 -12.38 3.74
N ASP A 29 -0.51 -13.24 4.52
CA ASP A 29 0.32 -14.35 4.02
C ASP A 29 1.48 -13.90 3.12
N ALA A 30 2.06 -12.73 3.40
CA ALA A 30 3.19 -12.18 2.66
C ALA A 30 4.50 -12.96 2.85
N GLY A 31 5.38 -12.85 1.86
CA GLY A 31 6.79 -13.19 2.01
C GLY A 31 7.55 -12.17 2.87
N MET A 32 8.79 -12.48 3.22
CA MET A 32 9.60 -11.63 4.12
C MET A 32 10.37 -10.50 3.43
N TYR A 33 10.36 -10.44 2.10
CA TYR A 33 11.24 -9.55 1.33
C TYR A 33 10.54 -8.31 0.78
N ASP A 34 9.22 -8.40 0.55
CA ASP A 34 8.42 -7.31 0.01
C ASP A 34 8.46 -6.10 0.94
N GLY A 35 8.83 -4.93 0.41
CA GLY A 35 9.15 -3.73 1.19
C GLY A 35 10.41 -3.81 2.04
N ALA A 36 10.49 -4.78 2.96
CA ALA A 36 11.56 -4.91 3.95
C ALA A 36 12.97 -4.99 3.34
N LEU A 37 13.12 -5.64 2.17
CA LEU A 37 14.39 -5.74 1.46
C LEU A 37 14.98 -4.35 1.16
N GLY A 38 14.16 -3.43 0.64
CA GLY A 38 14.61 -2.09 0.27
C GLY A 38 15.15 -1.30 1.47
N ILE A 39 14.42 -1.36 2.59
CA ILE A 39 14.82 -0.70 3.85
C ILE A 39 16.14 -1.28 4.38
N ILE A 40 16.24 -2.61 4.44
CA ILE A 40 17.45 -3.28 4.97
C ILE A 40 18.65 -3.07 4.05
N CYS A 41 18.46 -3.05 2.72
CA CYS A 41 19.52 -2.71 1.77
C CYS A 41 20.05 -1.28 2.00
N ALA A 42 19.17 -0.30 2.19
CA ALA A 42 19.55 1.08 2.45
C ALA A 42 20.35 1.24 3.75
N ILE A 43 19.85 0.66 4.84
CA ILE A 43 20.53 0.67 6.15
C ILE A 43 21.88 -0.03 6.07
N SER A 44 21.94 -1.18 5.37
CA SER A 44 23.17 -1.95 5.21
C SER A 44 24.23 -1.17 4.41
N ALA A 45 23.83 -0.46 3.35
CA ALA A 45 24.73 0.40 2.59
C ALA A 45 25.32 1.51 3.47
N LEU A 46 24.49 2.22 4.25
CA LEU A 46 24.96 3.25 5.17
C LEU A 46 25.85 2.68 6.28
N LYS A 47 25.53 1.49 6.80
CA LYS A 47 26.37 0.78 7.77
C LYS A 47 27.74 0.46 7.18
N VAL A 48 27.81 -0.05 5.95
CA VAL A 48 29.09 -0.33 5.26
C VAL A 48 29.90 0.96 5.07
N LEU A 49 29.26 2.05 4.65
CA LEU A 49 29.94 3.35 4.54
C LEU A 49 30.46 3.84 5.89
N ARG A 50 29.71 3.63 6.97
CA ARG A 50 30.13 4.00 8.33
C ARG A 50 31.37 3.22 8.77
N VAL A 51 31.33 1.89 8.69
CA VAL A 51 32.42 1.03 9.18
C VAL A 51 33.69 1.12 8.32
N THR A 52 33.55 1.50 7.04
CA THR A 52 34.70 1.75 6.14
C THR A 52 35.21 3.19 6.20
N GLY A 53 34.67 4.04 7.08
CA GLY A 53 35.08 5.45 7.23
C GLY A 53 34.73 6.34 6.03
N LYS A 54 33.82 5.90 5.16
CA LYS A 54 33.40 6.62 3.95
C LYS A 54 32.13 7.44 4.13
N LEU A 55 31.34 7.18 5.18
CA LEU A 55 30.07 7.89 5.42
C LEU A 55 30.27 9.42 5.51
N GLN A 56 31.34 9.86 6.16
CA GLN A 56 31.67 11.29 6.30
C GLN A 56 32.12 11.96 4.98
N ARG A 57 32.34 11.19 3.91
CA ARG A 57 32.68 11.72 2.58
C ARG A 57 31.46 12.05 1.73
N LEU A 58 30.26 11.68 2.18
CA LEU A 58 29.03 12.04 1.49
C LEU A 58 28.86 13.57 1.57
N THR A 59 28.55 14.19 0.44
CA THR A 59 28.31 15.64 0.35
C THR A 59 26.83 16.00 0.46
N ARG A 60 25.95 15.04 0.19
CA ARG A 60 24.49 15.20 0.26
C ARG A 60 23.90 14.52 1.49
N PRO A 61 22.80 15.05 2.05
CA PRO A 61 22.06 14.36 3.08
C PRO A 61 21.53 13.04 2.51
N VAL A 62 21.55 11.98 3.32
CA VAL A 62 20.94 10.70 2.95
C VAL A 62 19.93 10.32 4.01
N GLU A 63 18.72 10.04 3.56
CA GLU A 63 17.62 9.68 4.44
C GLU A 63 17.01 8.36 4.02
N VAL A 64 16.96 7.43 4.96
CA VAL A 64 16.25 6.18 4.80
C VAL A 64 14.82 6.34 5.32
N ILE A 65 13.83 6.05 4.48
CA ILE A 65 12.42 6.12 4.86
C ILE A 65 11.81 4.72 4.74
N ALA A 66 11.25 4.25 5.85
CA ALA A 66 10.32 3.14 5.85
C ALA A 66 8.91 3.74 5.80
N PHE A 67 8.23 3.61 4.66
CA PHE A 67 6.88 4.11 4.47
C PHE A 67 5.85 3.19 5.13
N SER A 68 4.80 3.80 5.67
CA SER A 68 3.65 3.08 6.20
C SER A 68 2.55 2.88 5.14
N ASP A 69 1.89 1.72 5.22
CA ASP A 69 0.66 1.39 4.48
C ASP A 69 0.76 1.69 2.97
N GLU A 70 1.73 1.04 2.32
CA GLU A 70 1.89 1.02 0.86
C GLU A 70 0.82 0.10 0.24
N GLU A 71 0.67 -1.10 0.79
CA GLU A 71 -0.16 -2.18 0.24
C GLU A 71 -1.66 -1.86 0.38
N GLY A 72 -2.00 -1.01 1.35
CA GLY A 72 -3.36 -0.53 1.60
C GLY A 72 -4.32 -1.62 2.06
N VAL A 73 -3.81 -2.67 2.71
CA VAL A 73 -4.59 -3.86 3.09
C VAL A 73 -5.63 -3.54 4.16
N ARG A 74 -5.27 -2.70 5.14
CA ARG A 74 -6.11 -2.41 6.30
C ARG A 74 -7.23 -1.43 5.96
N PHE A 75 -6.89 -0.31 5.33
CA PHE A 75 -7.81 0.80 5.07
C PHE A 75 -8.32 0.86 3.63
N GLN A 76 -7.86 -0.04 2.75
CA GLN A 76 -8.15 -0.01 1.31
C GLN A 76 -7.66 1.29 0.63
N THR A 77 -6.65 1.91 1.23
CA THR A 77 -5.99 3.12 0.77
C THR A 77 -4.51 2.79 0.59
N THR A 78 -4.05 2.66 -0.65
CA THR A 78 -2.64 2.41 -0.94
C THR A 78 -1.82 3.68 -0.72
N PHE A 79 -0.55 3.53 -0.39
CA PHE A 79 0.44 4.62 -0.35
C PHE A 79 0.22 5.70 0.72
N LEU A 80 -0.37 5.41 1.88
CA LEU A 80 -0.63 6.46 2.88
C LEU A 80 0.66 7.18 3.29
N GLY A 81 1.72 6.44 3.63
CA GLY A 81 2.97 7.02 4.09
C GLY A 81 3.65 7.89 3.05
N SER A 82 3.78 7.40 1.82
CA SER A 82 4.48 8.10 0.73
C SER A 82 3.65 9.26 0.16
N ALA A 83 2.32 9.11 0.06
CA ALA A 83 1.42 10.18 -0.36
C ALA A 83 1.43 11.35 0.64
N ALA A 84 1.60 11.08 1.94
CA ALA A 84 1.74 12.11 2.97
C ALA A 84 3.03 12.92 2.77
N VAL A 85 4.14 12.23 2.53
CA VAL A 85 5.44 12.85 2.26
C VAL A 85 5.41 13.68 0.98
N ALA A 86 4.72 13.20 -0.06
CA ALA A 86 4.49 13.94 -1.29
C ALA A 86 3.50 15.12 -1.13
N GLY A 87 2.74 15.16 -0.04
CA GLY A 87 1.74 16.20 0.23
C GLY A 87 0.51 16.13 -0.67
N ILE A 88 0.15 14.93 -1.13
CA ILE A 88 -1.01 14.69 -2.02
C ILE A 88 -2.18 14.03 -1.29
N LEU A 89 -2.03 13.71 0.00
CA LEU A 89 -3.14 13.17 0.80
C LEU A 89 -4.18 14.25 1.11
N PRO A 90 -5.46 14.01 0.79
CA PRO A 90 -6.54 14.88 1.26
C PRO A 90 -6.80 14.64 2.75
N GLU A 91 -7.26 15.67 3.47
CA GLU A 91 -7.62 15.56 4.89
C GLU A 91 -8.68 14.48 5.17
N SER A 92 -9.57 14.24 4.21
CA SER A 92 -10.62 13.20 4.30
C SER A 92 -10.08 11.80 4.55
N ILE A 93 -8.79 11.54 4.25
CA ILE A 93 -8.14 10.25 4.51
C ILE A 93 -8.18 9.86 5.99
N LEU A 94 -8.16 10.85 6.90
CA LEU A 94 -8.21 10.62 8.34
C LEU A 94 -9.50 9.92 8.78
N GLN A 95 -10.59 10.09 8.02
CA GLN A 95 -11.90 9.53 8.33
C GLN A 95 -12.16 8.18 7.65
N VAL A 96 -11.22 7.67 6.85
CA VAL A 96 -11.35 6.34 6.24
C VAL A 96 -11.25 5.28 7.34
N SER A 97 -12.21 4.36 7.36
CA SER A 97 -12.29 3.27 8.34
C SER A 97 -11.82 1.94 7.76
N ASP A 98 -11.17 1.13 8.59
CA ASP A 98 -10.95 -0.28 8.31
C ASP A 98 -12.22 -1.13 8.49
N LYS A 99 -12.11 -2.44 8.24
CA LYS A 99 -13.24 -3.39 8.37
C LYS A 99 -13.83 -3.47 9.78
N SER A 100 -13.07 -3.09 10.81
CA SER A 100 -13.53 -3.02 12.20
C SER A 100 -14.14 -1.67 12.58
N GLY A 101 -14.15 -0.70 11.66
CA GLY A 101 -14.68 0.64 11.90
C GLY A 101 -13.66 1.62 12.50
N THR A 102 -12.42 1.18 12.78
CA THR A 102 -11.36 2.08 13.26
C THR A 102 -10.91 2.98 12.13
N THR A 103 -10.89 4.29 12.35
CA THR A 103 -10.42 5.26 11.34
C THR A 103 -8.90 5.32 11.29
N VAL A 104 -8.34 5.82 10.17
CA VAL A 104 -6.90 6.16 10.08
C VAL A 104 -6.50 7.10 11.21
N GLN A 105 -7.35 8.10 11.53
CA GLN A 105 -7.11 9.03 12.63
C GLN A 105 -6.99 8.31 13.98
N GLU A 106 -7.89 7.36 14.26
CA GLU A 106 -7.88 6.59 15.49
C GLU A 106 -6.67 5.66 15.55
N ALA A 107 -6.33 4.98 14.46
CA ALA A 107 -5.15 4.13 14.38
C ALA A 107 -3.85 4.92 14.63
N LEU A 108 -3.73 6.14 14.10
CA LEU A 108 -2.60 7.03 14.39
C LEU A 108 -2.56 7.41 15.88
N ARG A 109 -3.69 7.80 16.47
CA ARG A 109 -3.79 8.16 17.89
C ARG A 109 -3.43 7.00 18.82
N LEU A 110 -3.91 5.79 18.53
CA LEU A 110 -3.59 4.59 19.29
C LEU A 110 -2.09 4.29 19.30
N ASN A 111 -1.39 4.69 18.24
CA ASN A 111 0.07 4.58 18.14
C ASN A 111 0.80 5.88 18.54
N SER A 112 0.13 6.76 19.29
CA SER A 112 0.69 8.01 19.82
C SER A 112 1.20 8.99 18.76
N PHE A 113 0.66 8.93 17.53
CA PHE A 113 0.92 9.92 16.50
C PHE A 113 -0.12 11.04 16.53
N GLU A 114 0.31 12.26 16.25
CA GLU A 114 -0.63 13.36 16.01
C GLU A 114 -1.42 13.10 14.73
N ALA A 115 -2.75 13.22 14.83
CA ALA A 115 -3.69 12.88 13.78
C ALA A 115 -4.63 14.07 13.48
N SER A 116 -4.03 15.22 13.19
CA SER A 116 -4.71 16.47 12.83
C SER A 116 -4.43 16.83 11.36
N ALA A 117 -5.29 17.65 10.75
CA ALA A 117 -5.06 18.19 9.41
C ALA A 117 -3.77 19.02 9.32
N ALA A 118 -3.48 19.78 10.38
CA ALA A 118 -2.23 20.53 10.50
C ALA A 118 -1.02 19.59 10.54
N ALA A 119 -1.08 18.51 11.30
CA ALA A 119 -0.01 17.50 11.35
C ALA A 119 0.21 16.84 9.98
N LEU A 120 -0.85 16.51 9.23
CA LEU A 120 -0.72 16.01 7.86
C LEU A 120 0.03 16.98 6.96
N GLY A 121 -0.29 18.27 7.03
CA GLY A 121 0.39 19.31 6.26
C GLY A 121 1.89 19.44 6.58
N GLN A 122 2.30 19.11 7.80
CA GLN A 122 3.71 19.17 8.25
C GLN A 122 4.54 17.97 7.77
N VAL A 123 3.91 16.85 7.38
CA VAL A 123 4.63 15.65 6.88
C VAL A 123 5.20 15.88 5.47
N LYS A 124 4.62 16.82 4.72
CA LYS A 124 5.00 17.11 3.33
C LYS A 124 6.44 17.59 3.24
N TYR A 125 7.20 17.01 2.31
CA TYR A 125 8.54 17.47 1.99
C TYR A 125 8.47 18.68 1.06
N SER A 126 9.36 19.64 1.31
CA SER A 126 9.59 20.74 0.37
C SER A 126 10.29 20.19 -0.89
N PRO A 127 9.82 20.53 -2.11
CA PRO A 127 10.51 20.15 -3.36
C PRO A 127 11.96 20.63 -3.44
N GLU A 128 12.30 21.67 -2.67
CA GLU A 128 13.63 22.22 -2.55
C GLU A 128 14.54 21.37 -1.66
N SER A 129 13.99 20.56 -0.75
CA SER A 129 14.76 19.73 0.18
C SER A 129 15.13 18.34 -0.37
N VAL A 130 14.48 17.88 -1.45
CA VAL A 130 14.67 16.54 -2.03
C VAL A 130 15.29 16.60 -3.42
N GLY A 131 16.39 15.88 -3.62
CA GLY A 131 17.09 15.82 -4.90
C GLY A 131 16.74 14.59 -5.72
N SER A 132 16.53 13.45 -5.06
CA SER A 132 16.25 12.17 -5.71
C SER A 132 15.70 11.15 -4.72
N TYR A 133 14.92 10.18 -5.22
CA TYR A 133 14.46 9.01 -4.48
C TYR A 133 14.96 7.74 -5.17
N VAL A 134 15.44 6.78 -4.39
CA VAL A 134 15.86 5.45 -4.87
C VAL A 134 15.20 4.38 -4.04
N GLU A 135 14.69 3.35 -4.71
CA GLU A 135 14.11 2.17 -4.06
C GLU A 135 14.75 0.92 -4.62
N VAL A 136 15.08 -0.01 -3.71
CA VAL A 136 15.51 -1.36 -4.07
C VAL A 136 14.35 -2.28 -3.77
N HIS A 137 13.96 -3.07 -4.76
CA HIS A 137 12.83 -3.98 -4.63
C HIS A 137 13.12 -5.31 -5.31
N LEU A 138 12.43 -6.36 -4.87
CA LEU A 138 12.39 -7.59 -5.65
C LEU A 138 11.56 -7.40 -6.92
N GLU A 139 11.81 -8.23 -7.92
CA GLU A 139 11.13 -8.14 -9.21
C GLU A 139 9.62 -8.41 -9.11
N GLN A 140 9.22 -9.28 -8.18
CA GLN A 140 7.86 -9.85 -8.07
C GLN A 140 7.39 -10.55 -9.36
N GLY A 141 8.34 -10.93 -10.23
CA GLY A 141 8.12 -11.59 -11.51
C GLY A 141 9.27 -12.55 -11.87
N PRO A 142 9.15 -13.27 -13.00
CA PRO A 142 10.09 -14.31 -13.39
C PRO A 142 11.16 -13.87 -14.40
N VAL A 143 11.21 -12.58 -14.79
CA VAL A 143 12.01 -12.10 -15.93
C VAL A 143 13.50 -12.15 -15.64
N LEU A 144 13.95 -11.61 -14.50
CA LEU A 144 15.37 -11.63 -14.12
C LEU A 144 15.85 -13.06 -13.89
N GLU A 145 15.02 -13.92 -13.30
CA GLU A 145 15.31 -15.34 -13.15
C GLU A 145 15.50 -16.01 -14.52
N ALA A 146 14.53 -15.85 -15.42
CA ALA A 146 14.57 -16.44 -16.77
C ALA A 146 15.78 -15.95 -17.57
N LEU A 147 16.16 -14.68 -17.43
CA LEU A 147 17.33 -14.08 -18.08
C LEU A 147 18.65 -14.34 -17.33
N ARG A 148 18.59 -14.94 -16.13
CA ARG A 148 19.73 -15.16 -15.22
C ARG A 148 20.48 -13.88 -14.87
N TYR A 149 19.76 -12.78 -14.70
CA TYR A 149 20.33 -11.52 -14.26
C TYR A 149 20.09 -11.29 -12.76
N PRO A 150 21.11 -10.85 -12.01
CA PRO A 150 20.96 -10.61 -10.57
C PRO A 150 20.34 -9.24 -10.24
N LEU A 151 20.21 -8.34 -11.23
CA LEU A 151 19.75 -6.97 -11.03
C LEU A 151 19.14 -6.41 -12.32
N GLY A 152 18.05 -5.65 -12.17
CA GLY A 152 17.44 -4.87 -13.25
C GLY A 152 17.33 -3.39 -12.87
N VAL A 153 17.50 -2.51 -13.85
CA VAL A 153 17.21 -1.07 -13.69
C VAL A 153 15.81 -0.80 -14.20
N VAL A 154 14.89 -0.50 -13.29
CA VAL A 154 13.49 -0.20 -13.60
C VAL A 154 13.41 1.13 -14.35
N LYS A 155 12.78 1.13 -15.54
CA LYS A 155 12.60 2.33 -16.37
C LYS A 155 11.24 3.01 -16.19
N GLY A 156 10.27 2.30 -15.64
CA GLY A 156 8.91 2.78 -15.44
C GLY A 156 8.06 1.75 -14.72
N ILE A 157 6.90 2.19 -14.25
CA ILE A 157 5.94 1.38 -13.49
C ILE A 157 4.63 1.35 -14.29
N ALA A 158 3.95 0.20 -14.33
CA ALA A 158 2.66 0.07 -14.99
C ALA A 158 1.58 0.88 -14.23
N GLY A 159 0.65 1.48 -14.96
CA GLY A 159 -0.53 2.10 -14.36
C GLY A 159 -1.47 1.04 -13.77
N GLN A 160 -1.96 1.25 -12.54
CA GLN A 160 -2.89 0.35 -11.88
C GLN A 160 -4.27 1.00 -11.70
N THR A 161 -5.33 0.25 -11.95
CA THR A 161 -6.72 0.65 -11.63
C THR A 161 -7.40 -0.49 -10.89
N ARG A 162 -8.06 -0.18 -9.77
CA ARG A 162 -8.82 -1.15 -8.97
C ARG A 162 -10.30 -0.83 -9.07
N LEU A 163 -11.13 -1.85 -9.36
CA LEU A 163 -12.57 -1.71 -9.52
C LEU A 163 -13.31 -2.62 -8.55
N LYS A 164 -14.32 -2.09 -7.86
CA LYS A 164 -15.22 -2.87 -7.02
C LYS A 164 -16.52 -3.14 -7.76
N VAL A 165 -16.72 -4.38 -8.18
CA VAL A 165 -17.93 -4.82 -8.89
C VAL A 165 -18.94 -5.35 -7.87
N HIS A 166 -20.16 -4.79 -7.90
CA HIS A 166 -21.29 -5.29 -7.11
C HIS A 166 -22.28 -5.94 -8.07
N SER A 167 -22.68 -7.17 -7.78
CA SER A 167 -23.79 -7.84 -8.48
C SER A 167 -24.85 -8.20 -7.44
N SER A 168 -26.09 -7.77 -7.69
CA SER A 168 -27.27 -8.16 -6.94
C SER A 168 -28.12 -9.04 -7.86
N SER A 169 -28.24 -10.32 -7.51
CA SER A 169 -29.19 -11.23 -8.17
C SER A 169 -30.51 -11.21 -7.41
N LEU A 170 -31.61 -10.98 -8.14
CA LEU A 170 -32.96 -11.16 -7.61
C LEU A 170 -33.32 -12.65 -7.76
N LEU A 171 -33.41 -13.39 -6.66
CA LEU A 171 -33.90 -14.77 -6.69
C LEU A 171 -35.41 -14.73 -6.99
N PHE A 172 -35.79 -14.85 -8.27
CA PHE A 172 -37.17 -15.13 -8.64
C PHE A 172 -37.52 -16.56 -8.23
N LEU A 173 -38.14 -16.71 -7.06
CA LEU A 173 -38.88 -17.92 -6.71
C LEU A 173 -40.10 -18.01 -7.64
N PHE A 174 -39.96 -18.69 -8.78
CA PHE A 174 -41.11 -19.14 -9.55
C PHE A 174 -41.88 -20.19 -8.73
N ARG A 175 -42.93 -19.74 -8.05
CA ARG A 175 -43.89 -20.62 -7.39
C ARG A 175 -44.83 -21.19 -8.45
N TRP A 176 -44.49 -22.35 -9.01
CA TRP A 176 -45.42 -23.14 -9.83
C TRP A 176 -46.57 -23.60 -8.94
N LYS A 177 -47.72 -22.89 -8.99
CA LYS A 177 -48.98 -23.44 -8.51
C LYS A 177 -49.50 -24.40 -9.58
N VAL A 178 -49.20 -25.70 -9.44
CA VAL A 178 -49.98 -26.73 -10.14
C VAL A 178 -51.38 -26.69 -9.54
N ASN A 179 -52.36 -26.26 -10.33
CA ASN A 179 -53.77 -26.30 -9.93
C ASN A 179 -54.28 -27.72 -10.19
N ILE A 180 -54.36 -28.55 -9.15
CA ILE A 180 -54.74 -29.98 -9.22
C ILE A 180 -56.23 -30.21 -9.54
N ASN A 181 -57.05 -29.17 -9.69
CA ASN A 181 -58.50 -29.29 -9.88
C ASN A 181 -58.97 -29.73 -11.29
N THR A 182 -58.12 -30.26 -12.16
CA THR A 182 -58.53 -30.77 -13.50
C THR A 182 -58.39 -32.28 -13.65
N ILE A 183 -58.00 -33.01 -12.61
CA ILE A 183 -57.98 -34.48 -12.62
C ILE A 183 -59.01 -34.94 -11.60
N LEU A 184 -59.92 -35.83 -12.01
CA LEU A 184 -61.05 -36.42 -11.27
C LEU A 184 -62.42 -35.72 -11.46
N ARG A 185 -62.94 -35.73 -12.70
CA ARG A 185 -64.41 -35.86 -12.89
C ARG A 185 -64.75 -37.36 -12.99
N PRO A 186 -65.72 -37.88 -12.23
CA PRO A 186 -66.18 -39.25 -12.38
C PRO A 186 -67.05 -39.38 -13.63
N LYS A 187 -66.69 -40.31 -14.54
CA LYS A 187 -67.63 -40.80 -15.57
C LYS A 187 -68.45 -41.93 -14.95
N HIS A 188 -69.74 -41.70 -14.73
CA HIS A 188 -70.71 -42.77 -14.55
C HIS A 188 -71.46 -43.04 -15.88
N ASN A 189 -71.55 -44.33 -16.17
CA ASN A 189 -72.17 -45.07 -17.26
C ASN A 189 -73.50 -44.56 -17.80
N GLN A 190 -73.74 -44.81 -19.11
CA GLN A 190 -74.99 -45.38 -19.62
C GLN A 190 -74.80 -46.21 -20.92
N PHE A 191 -75.31 -47.45 -20.88
CA PHE A 191 -75.68 -48.43 -21.94
C PHE A 191 -74.56 -48.98 -22.86
N LYS A 192 -74.35 -50.29 -23.04
CA LYS A 192 -75.16 -51.53 -22.89
C LYS A 192 -74.47 -52.57 -22.01
#